data_AF-A0A2I2F290-F1
#
_entry.id   AF-A0A2I2F290-F1
#
_cell.length_a   1.000
_cell.length_b   1.000
_cell.length_c   1.000
_cell.angle_alpha   90.00
_cell.angle_beta   90.00
_cell.angle_gamma   90.00
#
_symmetry.space_group_name_H-M   'P 1'
#
loop_
_entity.id
_entity.type
_entity.pdbx_description
1 polymer ?
#
loop_
_entity_poly.entity_id
_entity_poly.type
_entity_poly.pdbx_seq_one_letter_code
_entity_poly.pdbx_strand_id
1 'polypeptide(L)'
;MQFFTDKIYGGFCDKVSKDKKSETTVDKDGKTLNKRMPPPTHDPAQFTLGYEPNKDGGECQLKCGEAFYQLSGSCGAQNNLYMGGKLDVGCGTYSFSISRPEEPEPEPEPELKLSERVCFEKWRHNDVPSYSEDSDWWEKILKNSCDEFGDDAKVTPDKMITAMPNGYFNNPFIWTGAVWMKGCKAEGDSQSLQQPLPNDSSVTCRSLLINNYLKCNNGGTGGHIDAGCVRYTFMPKGPTKEDDVGLETDMYGRDR
;
A
#
# COMPACT_ATOMS: atom_id res chain seq x y z
N MET A 1 33.66 -1.58 -17.29
CA MET A 1 32.91 -2.84 -17.25
C MET A 1 31.96 -2.80 -18.44
N GLN A 2 32.15 -3.67 -19.43
CA GLN A 2 31.41 -3.60 -20.70
C GLN A 2 30.07 -4.31 -20.52
N PHE A 3 29.01 -3.53 -20.25
CA PHE A 3 27.67 -4.06 -19.96
C PHE A 3 26.97 -4.65 -21.21
N PHE A 4 27.45 -4.27 -22.40
CA PHE A 4 26.87 -4.64 -23.68
C PHE A 4 27.83 -5.57 -24.43
N THR A 5 27.50 -6.87 -24.48
CA THR A 5 28.40 -7.96 -24.93
C THR A 5 27.79 -8.75 -26.10
N ASP A 6 28.60 -9.58 -26.78
CA ASP A 6 28.14 -10.50 -27.84
C ASP A 6 26.94 -11.36 -27.40
N LYS A 7 26.78 -11.64 -26.10
CA LYS A 7 25.62 -12.38 -25.60
C LYS A 7 24.31 -11.65 -25.87
N ILE A 8 24.31 -10.31 -25.77
CA ILE A 8 23.12 -9.47 -25.94
C ILE A 8 22.75 -9.36 -27.42
N TYR A 9 23.72 -9.10 -28.30
CA TYR A 9 23.42 -8.85 -29.72
C TYR A 9 23.67 -10.03 -30.68
N GLY A 10 24.35 -11.09 -30.26
CA GLY A 10 24.72 -12.22 -31.13
C GLY A 10 23.50 -12.88 -31.78
N GLY A 11 22.51 -13.26 -30.97
CA GLY A 11 21.28 -13.89 -31.47
C GLY A 11 20.39 -12.96 -32.31
N PHE A 12 20.55 -11.64 -32.17
CA PHE A 12 19.94 -10.66 -33.07
C PHE A 12 20.69 -10.61 -34.39
N CYS A 13 22.02 -10.52 -34.36
CA CYS A 13 22.88 -10.47 -35.54
C CYS A 13 22.75 -11.70 -36.44
N ASP A 14 22.50 -12.88 -35.88
CA ASP A 14 22.25 -14.11 -36.67
C ASP A 14 20.97 -14.03 -37.53
N LYS A 15 20.04 -13.14 -37.19
CA LYS A 15 18.72 -13.01 -37.82
C LYS A 15 18.55 -11.74 -38.66
N VAL A 16 19.45 -10.76 -38.50
CA VAL A 16 19.37 -9.50 -39.24
C VAL A 16 19.64 -9.76 -40.72
N SER A 17 18.73 -9.26 -41.56
CA SER A 17 18.91 -9.20 -43.01
C SER A 17 19.01 -7.75 -43.46
N LYS A 18 19.84 -7.50 -44.48
CA LYS A 18 20.09 -6.16 -45.02
C LYS A 18 18.84 -5.50 -45.59
N ASP A 19 17.88 -6.30 -46.05
CA ASP A 19 16.69 -5.82 -46.75
C ASP A 19 15.46 -5.70 -45.84
N LYS A 20 15.57 -6.09 -44.56
CA LYS A 20 14.42 -6.19 -43.67
C LYS A 20 14.67 -5.51 -42.33
N LYS A 21 13.75 -4.60 -41.99
CA LYS A 21 13.67 -4.03 -40.64
C LYS A 21 13.52 -5.15 -39.61
N SER A 22 14.39 -5.14 -38.61
CA SER A 22 14.46 -6.18 -37.59
C SER A 22 14.58 -5.55 -36.21
N GLU A 23 13.87 -6.09 -35.24
CA GLU A 23 13.89 -5.64 -33.86
C GLU A 23 13.77 -6.84 -32.92
N THR A 24 14.47 -6.83 -31.79
CA THR A 24 14.37 -7.85 -30.75
C THR A 24 14.69 -7.26 -29.39
N THR A 25 13.95 -7.66 -28.36
CA THR A 25 14.24 -7.31 -26.97
C THR A 25 14.83 -8.52 -26.25
N VAL A 26 15.92 -8.30 -25.52
CA VAL A 26 16.62 -9.32 -24.73
C VAL A 26 16.89 -8.85 -23.31
N ASP A 27 17.10 -9.78 -22.39
CA ASP A 27 17.67 -9.48 -21.06
C ASP A 27 19.21 -9.36 -21.10
N LYS A 28 19.81 -9.05 -19.95
CA LYS A 28 21.27 -8.95 -19.76
C LYS A 28 22.05 -10.22 -20.15
N ASP A 29 21.39 -11.36 -20.22
CA ASP A 29 21.99 -12.65 -20.55
C ASP A 29 21.78 -13.03 -22.02
N GLY A 30 21.11 -12.17 -22.81
CA GLY A 30 20.87 -12.37 -24.24
C GLY A 30 19.60 -13.17 -24.57
N LYS A 31 18.76 -13.44 -23.57
CA LYS A 31 17.54 -14.23 -23.77
C LYS A 31 16.44 -13.34 -24.33
N THR A 32 15.85 -13.74 -25.45
CA THR A 32 14.71 -13.03 -26.05
C THR A 32 13.52 -12.99 -25.12
N LEU A 33 12.99 -11.79 -24.88
CA LEU A 33 11.80 -11.55 -24.06
C LEU A 33 10.55 -11.47 -24.95
N ASN A 34 9.49 -12.18 -24.56
CA ASN A 34 8.19 -12.15 -25.24
C ASN A 34 7.25 -11.14 -24.54
N LYS A 35 6.42 -10.42 -25.32
CA LYS A 35 5.42 -9.42 -24.85
C LYS A 35 4.43 -9.87 -23.75
N ARG A 36 4.41 -11.15 -23.35
CA ARG A 36 3.45 -11.73 -22.38
C ARG A 36 4.09 -12.23 -21.08
N MET A 37 5.38 -11.98 -20.85
CA MET A 37 5.98 -12.36 -19.58
C MET A 37 5.71 -11.28 -18.52
N PRO A 38 5.24 -11.65 -17.32
CA PRO A 38 5.16 -10.73 -16.20
C PRO A 38 6.53 -10.07 -15.98
N PRO A 39 6.58 -8.78 -15.59
CA PRO A 39 7.84 -8.13 -15.26
C PRO A 39 8.62 -8.97 -14.24
N PRO A 40 9.90 -9.30 -14.48
CA PRO A 40 10.72 -9.97 -13.49
C PRO A 40 10.82 -9.09 -12.24
N THR A 41 10.48 -9.65 -11.08
CA THR A 41 10.46 -8.94 -9.80
C THR A 41 11.85 -8.55 -9.26
N HIS A 42 12.91 -8.81 -10.02
CA HIS A 42 14.29 -8.48 -9.67
C HIS A 42 15.02 -7.97 -10.93
N ASP A 43 15.16 -6.66 -10.98
CA ASP A 43 15.72 -5.78 -12.00
C ASP A 43 16.81 -6.39 -12.92
N PRO A 44 16.48 -6.80 -14.16
CA PRO A 44 17.45 -6.94 -15.23
C PRO A 44 17.12 -5.92 -16.32
N ALA A 45 17.99 -4.93 -16.51
CA ALA A 45 17.94 -4.01 -17.65
C ALA A 45 17.60 -4.76 -18.95
N GLN A 46 16.60 -4.29 -19.68
CA GLN A 46 16.16 -4.88 -20.94
C GLN A 46 16.82 -4.12 -22.08
N PHE A 47 17.33 -4.84 -23.07
CA PHE A 47 18.00 -4.28 -24.24
C PHE A 47 17.14 -4.51 -25.47
N THR A 48 16.69 -3.43 -26.09
CA THR A 48 16.03 -3.50 -27.40
C THR A 48 17.05 -3.21 -28.48
N LEU A 49 17.19 -4.12 -29.43
CA LEU A 49 18.14 -4.06 -30.54
C LEU A 49 17.37 -3.89 -31.84
N GLY A 50 17.83 -2.98 -32.69
CA GLY A 50 17.17 -2.66 -33.95
C GLY A 50 18.14 -2.57 -35.13
N TYR A 51 17.60 -2.88 -36.31
CA TYR A 51 18.22 -2.60 -37.60
C TYR A 51 17.16 -2.08 -38.58
N GLU A 52 17.45 -0.96 -39.21
CA GLU A 52 16.58 -0.34 -40.22
C GLU A 52 17.36 -0.17 -41.53
N PRO A 53 16.98 -0.88 -42.61
CA PRO A 53 17.60 -0.74 -43.93
C PRO A 53 17.49 0.70 -44.46
N ASN A 54 18.53 1.15 -45.17
CA ASN A 54 18.45 2.39 -45.92
C ASN A 54 17.56 2.19 -47.15
N LYS A 55 16.55 3.06 -47.31
CA LYS A 55 15.57 2.97 -48.42
C LYS A 55 16.20 3.20 -49.79
N ASP A 56 17.30 3.96 -49.83
CA ASP A 56 18.02 4.29 -51.06
C ASP A 56 19.06 3.21 -51.43
N GLY A 57 19.14 2.13 -50.65
CA GLY A 57 20.16 1.09 -50.79
C GLY A 57 21.53 1.55 -50.29
N GLY A 58 22.56 0.72 -50.52
CA GLY A 58 23.95 1.03 -50.14
C GLY A 58 24.75 -0.21 -49.74
N GLU A 59 26.07 -0.08 -49.75
CA GLU A 59 26.96 -1.14 -49.25
C GLU A 59 27.15 -1.02 -47.73
N CYS A 60 27.08 -2.15 -47.02
CA CYS A 60 27.30 -2.16 -45.58
C CYS A 60 28.79 -2.04 -45.28
N GLN A 61 29.17 -0.94 -44.64
CA GLN A 61 30.56 -0.69 -44.24
C GLN A 61 30.97 -1.51 -43.01
N LEU A 62 30.00 -1.89 -42.16
CA LEU A 62 30.22 -2.70 -40.96
C LEU A 62 29.26 -3.88 -40.90
N LYS A 63 29.74 -4.98 -40.33
CA LYS A 63 28.89 -6.13 -39.98
C LYS A 63 28.16 -5.88 -38.65
N CYS A 64 27.05 -6.58 -38.43
CA CYS A 64 26.21 -6.39 -37.23
C CYS A 64 27.00 -6.41 -35.91
N GLY A 65 27.86 -7.42 -35.70
CA GLY A 65 28.66 -7.51 -34.48
C GLY A 65 29.64 -6.36 -34.30
N GLU A 66 30.28 -5.89 -35.38
CA GLU A 66 31.20 -4.75 -35.34
C GLU A 66 30.46 -3.43 -35.05
N ALA A 67 29.27 -3.27 -35.63
CA ALA A 67 28.42 -2.11 -35.37
C ALA A 67 28.00 -2.04 -33.89
N PHE A 68 27.57 -3.16 -33.31
CA PHE A 68 27.22 -3.21 -31.89
C PHE A 68 28.43 -3.14 -30.96
N TYR A 69 29.59 -3.63 -31.38
CA TYR A 69 30.84 -3.41 -30.66
C TYR A 69 31.20 -1.92 -30.58
N GLN A 70 31.05 -1.16 -31.69
CA GLN A 70 31.25 0.30 -31.66
C GLN A 70 30.21 1.01 -30.79
N LEU A 71 28.94 0.61 -30.87
CA LEU A 71 27.87 1.11 -30.01
C LEU A 71 28.09 0.77 -28.52
N SER A 72 28.82 -0.31 -28.22
CA SER A 72 29.18 -0.66 -26.83
C SER A 72 30.22 0.29 -26.24
N GLY A 73 31.12 0.83 -27.07
CA GLY A 73 32.16 1.77 -26.65
C GLY A 73 31.60 3.12 -26.19
N SER A 74 30.44 3.54 -26.71
CA SER A 74 29.72 4.72 -26.27
C SER A 74 28.82 4.48 -25.06
N CYS A 75 28.64 3.22 -24.62
CA CYS A 75 27.72 2.84 -23.55
C CYS A 75 28.24 3.17 -22.11
N GLY A 76 29.41 3.83 -21.96
CA GLY A 76 29.98 4.08 -20.63
C GLY A 76 31.14 5.08 -20.54
N ALA A 77 30.99 6.28 -21.13
CA ALA A 77 31.92 7.37 -20.85
C ALA A 77 31.50 8.15 -19.59
N GLN A 78 32.39 8.20 -18.59
CA GLN A 78 32.36 9.11 -17.42
C GLN A 78 31.03 9.16 -16.65
N ASN A 79 30.68 8.05 -15.99
CA ASN A 79 29.58 7.94 -15.00
C ASN A 79 28.15 8.05 -15.54
N ASN A 80 27.94 8.21 -16.85
CA ASN A 80 26.62 8.18 -17.46
C ASN A 80 26.45 6.96 -18.37
N LEU A 81 25.46 6.11 -18.07
CA LEU A 81 24.99 5.08 -19.00
C LEU A 81 24.13 5.77 -20.06
N TYR A 82 24.55 5.70 -21.32
CA TYR A 82 23.68 6.09 -22.42
C TYR A 82 22.59 5.02 -22.58
N MET A 83 21.33 5.41 -22.36
CA MET A 83 20.15 4.54 -22.44
C MET A 83 19.80 4.12 -23.88
N GLY A 84 20.65 4.45 -24.86
CA GLY A 84 20.53 4.00 -26.23
C GLY A 84 21.55 4.66 -27.15
N GLY A 85 21.66 4.14 -28.37
CA GLY A 85 22.56 4.62 -29.40
C GLY A 85 22.14 4.16 -30.78
N LYS A 86 22.63 4.85 -31.82
CA LYS A 86 22.41 4.52 -33.23
C LYS A 86 23.70 4.65 -34.02
N LEU A 87 23.89 3.80 -35.02
CA LEU A 87 25.04 3.82 -35.92
C LEU A 87 24.59 3.50 -37.35
N ASP A 88 24.80 4.45 -38.26
CA ASP A 88 24.60 4.25 -39.69
C ASP A 88 25.83 3.53 -40.28
N VAL A 89 25.58 2.45 -41.02
CA VAL A 89 26.61 1.63 -41.66
C VAL A 89 26.51 1.67 -43.19
N GLY A 90 25.82 2.66 -43.74
CA GLY A 90 25.63 2.89 -45.18
C GLY A 90 24.41 2.17 -45.76
N CYS A 91 24.35 0.85 -45.57
CA CYS A 91 23.21 0.04 -46.02
C CYS A 91 22.00 0.09 -45.08
N GLY A 92 22.15 0.69 -43.90
CA GLY A 92 21.13 0.76 -42.87
C GLY A 92 21.69 1.25 -41.54
N THR A 93 20.81 1.42 -40.56
CA THR A 93 21.14 1.91 -39.23
C THR A 93 20.90 0.84 -38.17
N TYR A 94 21.92 0.53 -37.37
CA TYR A 94 21.77 -0.25 -36.15
C TYR A 94 21.42 0.64 -34.97
N SER A 95 20.61 0.14 -34.05
CA SER A 95 20.23 0.85 -32.83
C SER A 95 20.16 -0.06 -31.62
N PHE A 96 20.40 0.51 -30.43
CA PHE A 96 20.01 -0.11 -29.16
C PHE A 96 19.30 0.89 -28.26
N SER A 97 18.45 0.40 -27.36
CA SER A 97 17.96 1.12 -26.20
C SER A 97 17.92 0.22 -24.98
N ILE A 98 18.10 0.82 -23.80
CA ILE A 98 18.02 0.18 -22.50
C ILE A 98 16.74 0.67 -21.86
N SER A 99 15.81 -0.22 -21.54
CA SER A 99 14.67 0.09 -20.68
C SER A 99 14.86 -0.57 -19.32
N ARG A 100 14.55 0.17 -18.27
CA ARG A 100 14.18 -0.45 -17.00
C ARG A 100 12.68 -0.70 -17.06
N PRO A 101 12.18 -1.89 -16.67
CA PRO A 101 10.74 -2.05 -16.51
C PRO A 101 10.26 -0.95 -15.56
N GLU A 102 9.21 -0.22 -15.95
CA GLU A 102 8.59 0.76 -15.07
C GLU A 102 8.22 0.06 -13.76
N GLU A 103 8.59 0.67 -12.65
CA GLU A 103 8.13 0.23 -11.33
C GLU A 103 6.59 0.19 -11.41
N PRO A 104 5.94 -0.93 -11.03
CA PRO A 104 4.49 -0.99 -11.10
C PRO A 104 3.94 0.18 -10.32
N GLU A 105 3.05 0.97 -10.94
CA GLU A 105 2.33 2.02 -10.23
C GLU A 105 1.75 1.40 -8.95
N PRO A 106 1.94 2.02 -7.77
CA PRO A 106 1.39 1.47 -6.54
C PRO A 106 -0.12 1.28 -6.74
N GLU A 107 -0.62 0.06 -6.48
CA GLU A 107 -2.06 -0.19 -6.50
C GLU A 107 -2.74 0.87 -5.62
N PRO A 108 -3.86 1.48 -6.07
CA PRO A 108 -4.54 2.48 -5.29
C PRO A 108 -4.90 1.88 -3.92
N GLU A 109 -4.42 2.52 -2.86
CA GLU A 109 -4.65 2.05 -1.50
C GLU A 109 -6.16 1.87 -1.27
N PRO A 110 -6.58 0.80 -0.56
CA PRO A 110 -7.98 0.60 -0.26
C PRO A 110 -8.52 1.81 0.49
N GLU A 111 -9.50 2.48 -0.12
CA GLU A 111 -10.14 3.66 0.47
C GLU A 111 -10.62 3.36 1.90
N LEU A 112 -10.14 4.12 2.87
CA LEU A 112 -10.62 4.06 4.25
C LEU A 112 -12.07 4.53 4.28
N LYS A 113 -12.98 3.65 4.68
CA LYS A 113 -14.43 3.91 4.71
C LYS A 113 -15.01 3.57 6.07
N LEU A 114 -16.17 4.15 6.35
CA LEU A 114 -16.98 3.81 7.49
C LEU A 114 -17.80 2.56 7.18
N SER A 115 -17.76 1.56 8.06
CA SER A 115 -18.62 0.38 7.96
C SER A 115 -20.05 0.67 8.39
N GLU A 116 -20.93 -0.32 8.19
CA GLU A 116 -22.20 -0.34 8.93
C GLU A 116 -21.93 -0.50 10.43
N ARG A 117 -22.77 0.15 11.24
CA ARG A 117 -22.71 0.04 12.70
C ARG A 117 -23.32 -1.27 13.15
N VAL A 118 -22.65 -1.95 14.07
CA VAL A 118 -23.14 -3.18 14.70
C VAL A 118 -23.50 -2.88 16.14
N CYS A 119 -24.74 -3.18 16.52
CA CYS A 119 -25.26 -2.98 17.87
C CYS A 119 -25.25 -4.28 18.65
N PHE A 120 -24.85 -4.21 19.91
CA PHE A 120 -24.84 -5.38 20.78
C PHE A 120 -26.27 -5.79 21.18
N GLU A 121 -26.52 -7.10 21.29
CA GLU A 121 -27.87 -7.63 21.54
C GLU A 121 -28.21 -7.83 23.02
N LYS A 122 -27.21 -8.04 23.87
CA LYS A 122 -27.36 -8.41 25.29
C LYS A 122 -26.87 -7.31 26.21
N TRP A 123 -27.26 -7.37 27.49
CA TRP A 123 -26.78 -6.48 28.56
C TRP A 123 -27.31 -5.05 28.46
N ARG A 124 -28.64 -4.89 28.55
CA ARG A 124 -29.24 -3.56 28.72
C ARG A 124 -28.81 -2.94 30.04
N HIS A 125 -28.38 -1.69 29.99
CA HIS A 125 -27.89 -0.92 31.11
C HIS A 125 -28.69 0.38 31.23
N ASN A 126 -29.80 0.31 31.97
CA ASN A 126 -30.68 1.46 32.21
C ASN A 126 -30.03 2.54 33.10
N ASP A 127 -28.90 2.19 33.72
CA ASP A 127 -28.06 3.04 34.56
C ASP A 127 -27.03 3.83 33.75
N VAL A 128 -26.96 3.67 32.43
CA VAL A 128 -26.18 4.56 31.56
C VAL A 128 -26.97 5.85 31.33
N PRO A 129 -26.44 7.02 31.75
CA PRO A 129 -27.11 8.29 31.56
C PRO A 129 -27.32 8.60 30.07
N SER A 130 -28.48 9.19 29.74
CA SER A 130 -28.72 9.78 28.43
C SER A 130 -27.61 10.75 28.06
N TYR A 131 -27.22 10.77 26.79
CA TYR A 131 -26.24 11.73 26.28
C TYR A 131 -26.80 13.14 26.29
N SER A 132 -25.99 14.06 26.82
CA SER A 132 -26.13 15.51 26.64
C SER A 132 -24.73 16.12 26.53
N GLU A 133 -24.58 17.16 25.71
CA GLU A 133 -23.29 17.82 25.49
C GLU A 133 -22.70 18.39 26.80
N ASP A 134 -23.56 18.89 27.70
CA ASP A 134 -23.15 19.43 29.01
C ASP A 134 -22.97 18.35 30.10
N SER A 135 -22.95 17.07 29.74
CA SER A 135 -22.80 15.99 30.73
C SER A 135 -21.34 15.80 31.12
N ASP A 136 -20.99 16.15 32.37
CA ASP A 136 -19.67 15.86 32.96
C ASP A 136 -19.28 14.37 32.86
N TRP A 137 -20.28 13.48 32.88
CA TRP A 137 -20.05 12.03 32.78
C TRP A 137 -19.59 11.64 31.38
N TRP A 138 -20.30 12.11 30.35
CA TRP A 138 -19.92 11.85 28.96
C TRP A 138 -18.63 12.54 28.59
N GLU A 139 -18.43 13.78 29.04
CA GLU A 139 -17.20 14.52 28.77
C GLU A 139 -15.98 13.79 29.37
N LYS A 140 -16.10 13.26 30.58
CA LYS A 140 -15.05 12.44 31.19
C LYS A 140 -14.75 11.16 30.40
N ILE A 141 -15.79 10.48 29.91
CA ILE A 141 -15.60 9.26 29.09
C ILE A 141 -14.87 9.61 27.80
N LEU A 142 -15.32 10.63 27.09
CA LEU A 142 -14.76 11.05 25.81
C LEU A 142 -13.32 11.54 25.96
N LYS A 143 -13.05 12.34 26.99
CA LYS A 143 -11.71 12.79 27.34
C LYS A 143 -10.76 11.61 27.56
N ASN A 144 -11.15 10.65 28.40
CA ASN A 144 -10.30 9.50 28.73
C ASN A 144 -10.16 8.50 27.57
N SER A 145 -11.09 8.50 26.61
CA SER A 145 -11.10 7.57 25.47
C SER A 145 -10.43 8.14 24.23
N CYS A 146 -10.46 9.47 24.07
CA CYS A 146 -10.01 10.16 22.88
C CYS A 146 -8.93 11.19 23.22
N ASP A 147 -9.25 12.23 24.00
CA ASP A 147 -8.43 13.44 24.03
C ASP A 147 -7.13 13.30 24.84
N GLU A 148 -7.12 12.48 25.91
CA GLU A 148 -5.92 12.29 26.74
C GLU A 148 -4.74 11.66 25.99
N PHE A 149 -4.99 11.06 24.83
CA PHE A 149 -3.94 10.50 23.97
C PHE A 149 -3.26 11.54 23.08
N GLY A 150 -3.84 12.75 22.96
CA GLY A 150 -3.36 13.83 22.10
C GLY A 150 -3.85 13.74 20.66
N ASP A 151 -3.64 14.84 19.91
CA ASP A 151 -4.14 14.98 18.53
C ASP A 151 -3.44 14.05 17.53
N ASP A 152 -2.15 13.78 17.76
CA ASP A 152 -1.31 12.93 16.91
C ASP A 152 -1.38 11.43 17.29
N ALA A 153 -2.30 11.05 18.19
CA ALA A 153 -2.45 9.67 18.61
C ALA A 153 -2.79 8.75 17.43
N LYS A 154 -2.08 7.62 17.34
CA LYS A 154 -2.30 6.60 16.30
C LYS A 154 -2.67 5.26 16.91
N VAL A 155 -3.57 4.57 16.22
CA VAL A 155 -3.89 3.16 16.45
C VAL A 155 -3.12 2.33 15.43
N THR A 156 -2.49 1.26 15.91
CA THR A 156 -1.67 0.32 15.12
C THR A 156 -1.96 -1.11 15.56
N PRO A 157 -1.55 -2.15 14.82
CA PRO A 157 -1.67 -3.54 15.26
C PRO A 157 -1.10 -3.79 16.67
N ASP A 158 0.01 -3.15 17.01
CA ASP A 158 0.71 -3.34 18.29
C ASP A 158 0.27 -2.38 19.39
N LYS A 159 -0.41 -1.29 19.02
CA LYS A 159 -0.84 -0.23 19.92
C LYS A 159 -2.31 0.07 19.71
N MET A 160 -3.13 -0.68 20.43
CA MET A 160 -4.56 -0.43 20.56
C MET A 160 -4.83 0.50 21.74
N ILE A 161 -5.91 1.26 21.65
CA ILE A 161 -6.29 2.21 22.70
C ILE A 161 -7.58 1.72 23.33
N THR A 162 -7.55 1.44 24.62
CA THR A 162 -8.73 1.04 25.38
C THR A 162 -8.78 1.84 26.67
N ALA A 163 -9.96 2.31 27.04
CA ALA A 163 -10.20 2.95 28.31
C ALA A 163 -11.34 2.24 29.05
N MET A 164 -11.19 2.15 30.38
CA MET A 164 -12.28 1.77 31.28
C MET A 164 -12.56 2.89 32.26
N PRO A 165 -13.07 4.05 31.81
CA PRO A 165 -13.43 5.13 32.70
C PRO A 165 -14.50 4.68 33.70
N ASN A 166 -14.23 4.88 34.98
CA ASN A 166 -15.27 4.81 35.99
C ASN A 166 -16.21 6.00 35.81
N GLY A 167 -17.51 5.70 35.70
CA GLY A 167 -18.52 6.69 35.98
C GLY A 167 -18.37 7.26 37.39
N TYR A 168 -18.73 8.52 37.59
CA TYR A 168 -18.88 9.11 38.91
C TYR A 168 -20.06 8.41 39.64
N PHE A 169 -19.96 8.09 40.95
CA PHE A 169 -21.00 7.37 41.73
C PHE A 169 -21.33 5.94 41.21
N ASN A 170 -22.50 5.37 41.57
CA ASN A 170 -23.00 4.01 41.24
C ASN A 170 -23.20 3.74 39.73
N ASN A 171 -22.52 4.47 38.85
CA ASN A 171 -22.62 4.33 37.40
C ASN A 171 -21.78 3.14 36.88
N PRO A 172 -22.19 2.50 35.78
CA PRO A 172 -21.51 1.33 35.25
C PRO A 172 -20.10 1.69 34.73
N PHE A 173 -19.20 0.70 34.77
CA PHE A 173 -17.89 0.81 34.11
C PHE A 173 -18.12 0.80 32.60
N ILE A 174 -17.65 1.83 31.91
CA ILE A 174 -17.74 1.89 30.45
C ILE A 174 -16.40 1.42 29.88
N TRP A 175 -16.44 0.42 29.01
CA TRP A 175 -15.33 0.08 28.15
C TRP A 175 -15.47 0.81 26.82
N THR A 176 -14.42 1.55 26.46
CA THR A 176 -14.27 2.12 25.13
C THR A 176 -12.98 1.59 24.51
N GLY A 177 -12.98 1.43 23.20
CA GLY A 177 -11.82 0.91 22.49
C GLY A 177 -11.73 1.41 21.06
N ALA A 178 -10.51 1.72 20.64
CA ALA A 178 -10.09 1.90 19.25
C ALA A 178 -9.06 0.81 18.95
N VAL A 179 -9.50 -0.23 18.24
CA VAL A 179 -8.80 -1.51 18.07
C VAL A 179 -8.48 -1.72 16.60
N TRP A 180 -7.23 -2.11 16.30
CA TRP A 180 -6.84 -2.46 14.93
C TRP A 180 -7.47 -3.79 14.50
N MET A 181 -8.10 -3.81 13.33
CA MET A 181 -8.75 -4.98 12.78
C MET A 181 -7.74 -5.96 12.18
N LYS A 182 -7.81 -7.23 12.62
CA LYS A 182 -6.93 -8.30 12.16
C LYS A 182 -7.00 -8.44 10.64
N GLY A 183 -5.84 -8.42 9.97
CA GLY A 183 -5.73 -8.57 8.53
C GLY A 183 -6.06 -7.30 7.72
N CYS A 184 -6.37 -6.17 8.37
CA CYS A 184 -6.52 -4.89 7.68
C CYS A 184 -5.15 -4.25 7.42
N LYS A 185 -5.02 -3.59 6.25
CA LYS A 185 -3.82 -2.88 5.82
C LYS A 185 -4.18 -1.44 5.47
N ALA A 186 -3.47 -0.49 6.06
CA ALA A 186 -3.52 0.93 5.70
C ALA A 186 -2.09 1.45 5.57
N GLU A 187 -1.92 2.67 5.06
CA GLU A 187 -0.61 3.31 4.94
C GLU A 187 0.17 3.24 6.26
N GLY A 188 1.33 2.59 6.22
CA GLY A 188 2.21 2.44 7.38
C GLY A 188 1.61 1.67 8.58
N ASP A 189 0.59 0.83 8.37
CA ASP A 189 -0.11 0.06 9.41
C ASP A 189 -0.53 0.94 10.61
N SER A 190 -0.97 2.16 10.31
CA SER A 190 -1.37 3.12 11.32
C SER A 190 -2.54 3.99 10.84
N GLN A 191 -3.42 4.38 11.76
CA GLN A 191 -4.46 5.37 11.51
C GLN A 191 -4.58 6.32 12.69
N SER A 192 -4.99 7.57 12.41
CA SER A 192 -5.27 8.55 13.46
C SER A 192 -6.40 8.06 14.35
N LEU A 193 -6.20 8.16 15.67
CA LEU A 193 -7.27 7.94 16.64
C LEU A 193 -8.34 9.02 16.47
N GLN A 194 -7.95 10.29 16.35
CA GLN A 194 -8.87 11.41 16.37
C GLN A 194 -9.67 11.54 15.08
N GLN A 195 -9.02 11.32 13.94
CA GLN A 195 -9.59 11.47 12.60
C GLN A 195 -9.23 10.26 11.72
N PRO A 196 -9.87 9.10 11.93
CA PRO A 196 -9.50 7.87 11.24
C PRO A 196 -9.77 7.92 9.73
N LEU A 197 -10.64 8.83 9.27
CA LEU A 197 -10.97 9.05 7.87
C LEU A 197 -10.50 10.46 7.43
N PRO A 198 -9.36 10.60 6.73
CA PRO A 198 -8.77 11.90 6.39
C PRO A 198 -9.68 12.80 5.55
N ASN A 199 -10.57 12.20 4.76
CA ASN A 199 -11.47 12.91 3.85
C ASN A 199 -12.85 13.23 4.46
N ASP A 200 -13.08 12.89 5.73
CA ASP A 200 -14.35 13.16 6.43
C ASP A 200 -14.09 13.66 7.86
N SER A 201 -14.03 14.98 8.01
CA SER A 201 -13.81 15.63 9.30
C SER A 201 -14.97 15.47 10.30
N SER A 202 -16.14 14.98 9.86
CA SER A 202 -17.26 14.67 10.76
C SER A 202 -17.07 13.35 11.52
N VAL A 203 -16.19 12.49 11.02
CA VAL A 203 -15.86 11.19 11.60
C VAL A 203 -14.67 11.35 12.54
N THR A 204 -14.97 11.46 13.83
CA THR A 204 -13.98 11.64 14.89
C THR A 204 -14.08 10.57 15.95
N CYS A 205 -13.03 10.37 16.75
CA CYS A 205 -13.08 9.44 17.91
C CYS A 205 -14.33 9.70 18.77
N ARG A 206 -14.56 10.96 19.13
CA ARG A 206 -15.73 11.37 19.92
C ARG A 206 -17.04 11.03 19.20
N SER A 207 -17.18 11.41 17.93
CA SER A 207 -18.43 11.19 17.19
C SER A 207 -18.74 9.71 17.00
N LEU A 208 -17.72 8.86 16.79
CA LEU A 208 -17.88 7.42 16.65
C LEU A 208 -18.37 6.77 17.95
N LEU A 209 -17.76 7.10 19.10
CA LEU A 209 -18.17 6.56 20.40
C LEU A 209 -19.58 7.02 20.81
N ILE A 210 -19.90 8.32 20.66
CA ILE A 210 -21.24 8.85 20.95
C ILE A 210 -22.28 8.17 20.07
N ASN A 211 -22.01 8.04 18.77
CA ASN A 211 -22.97 7.46 17.84
C ASN A 211 -23.17 5.95 18.04
N ASN A 212 -22.17 5.23 18.56
CA ASN A 212 -22.34 3.84 18.96
C ASN A 212 -23.32 3.70 20.13
N TYR A 213 -23.41 4.68 21.02
CA TYR A 213 -24.46 4.73 22.04
C TYR A 213 -25.80 5.19 21.47
N LEU A 214 -25.84 6.39 20.87
CA LEU A 214 -27.08 7.02 20.42
C LEU A 214 -27.84 6.23 19.36
N LYS A 215 -27.12 5.72 18.35
CA LYS A 215 -27.77 5.06 17.22
C LYS A 215 -28.07 3.59 17.48
N CYS A 216 -27.48 2.97 18.52
CA CYS A 216 -27.78 1.59 18.84
C CYS A 216 -29.03 1.38 19.69
N ASN A 217 -29.64 2.43 20.24
CA ASN A 217 -30.95 2.45 20.94
C ASN A 217 -31.39 1.13 21.61
N ASN A 218 -30.45 0.48 22.29
CA ASN A 218 -30.59 -0.88 22.83
C ASN A 218 -30.60 -0.84 24.36
N GLY A 219 -31.11 0.25 24.94
CA GLY A 219 -31.16 0.43 26.39
C GLY A 219 -29.77 0.58 27.00
N GLY A 220 -28.88 1.32 26.34
CA GLY A 220 -27.58 1.71 26.86
C GLY A 220 -26.41 0.76 26.57
N THR A 221 -26.65 -0.42 25.99
CA THR A 221 -25.60 -1.41 25.69
C THR A 221 -24.55 -0.93 24.68
N GLY A 222 -24.96 -0.11 23.70
CA GLY A 222 -24.06 0.43 22.69
C GLY A 222 -23.73 -0.54 21.56
N GLY A 223 -22.54 -0.39 20.99
CA GLY A 223 -22.15 -1.06 19.76
C GLY A 223 -20.74 -0.70 19.30
N HIS A 224 -20.41 -1.10 18.09
CA HIS A 224 -19.16 -0.77 17.43
C HIS A 224 -19.35 -0.38 15.96
N ILE A 225 -18.33 0.27 15.42
CA ILE A 225 -18.24 0.67 14.02
C ILE A 225 -16.77 0.70 13.59
N ASP A 226 -16.51 0.34 12.35
CA ASP A 226 -15.17 0.32 11.79
C ASP A 226 -14.98 1.59 10.94
N ALA A 227 -13.88 2.31 11.16
CA ALA A 227 -13.45 3.46 10.38
C ALA A 227 -12.09 3.14 9.76
N GLY A 228 -12.10 2.65 8.52
CA GLY A 228 -10.93 2.01 7.92
C GLY A 228 -10.57 0.71 8.65
N CYS A 229 -9.33 0.61 9.11
CA CYS A 229 -8.78 -0.52 9.88
C CYS A 229 -8.99 -0.41 11.39
N VAL A 230 -9.66 0.63 11.89
CA VAL A 230 -9.85 0.83 13.33
C VAL A 230 -11.31 0.63 13.72
N ARG A 231 -11.56 -0.30 14.64
CA ARG A 231 -12.86 -0.52 15.28
C ARG A 231 -13.01 0.34 16.51
N TYR A 232 -13.99 1.22 16.50
CA TYR A 232 -14.39 2.03 17.64
C TYR A 232 -15.57 1.37 18.34
N THR A 233 -15.46 1.15 19.65
CA THR A 233 -16.47 0.45 20.45
C THR A 233 -16.85 1.23 21.69
N PHE A 234 -18.14 1.22 22.02
CA PHE A 234 -18.68 1.67 23.31
C PHE A 234 -19.50 0.52 23.92
N MET A 235 -19.15 0.09 25.13
CA MET A 235 -19.84 -0.99 25.84
C MET A 235 -19.82 -0.76 27.37
N PRO A 236 -20.97 -0.71 28.08
CA PRO A 236 -21.06 -0.53 29.54
C PRO A 236 -20.63 -1.73 30.41
N LYS A 237 -19.75 -2.58 29.87
CA LYS A 237 -19.10 -3.71 30.51
C LYS A 237 -17.92 -4.09 29.60
N GLY A 238 -16.74 -4.38 30.14
CA GLY A 238 -15.63 -4.88 29.29
C GLY A 238 -16.01 -6.21 28.60
N PRO A 239 -15.30 -6.60 27.51
CA PRO A 239 -15.61 -7.82 26.78
C PRO A 239 -15.56 -9.05 27.71
N THR A 240 -16.67 -9.77 27.84
CA THR A 240 -16.73 -11.03 28.60
C THR A 240 -16.59 -12.22 27.65
N LYS A 241 -15.34 -12.60 27.35
CA LYS A 241 -14.87 -13.79 26.60
C LYS A 241 -15.55 -14.13 25.26
N GLU A 242 -14.68 -14.29 24.26
CA GLU A 242 -14.77 -15.03 22.99
C GLU A 242 -15.82 -14.60 21.93
N ASP A 243 -16.98 -14.06 22.30
CA ASP A 243 -18.04 -13.84 21.29
C ASP A 243 -18.28 -12.38 20.86
N ASP A 244 -17.83 -11.37 21.63
CA ASP A 244 -18.28 -9.98 21.44
C ASP A 244 -17.27 -9.02 20.77
N VAL A 245 -16.03 -9.44 20.59
CA VAL A 245 -15.04 -8.74 19.76
C VAL A 245 -14.05 -9.82 19.31
N GLY A 246 -13.58 -9.80 18.06
CA GLY A 246 -12.45 -10.62 17.60
C GLY A 246 -11.11 -10.28 18.29
N LEU A 247 -11.13 -10.00 19.59
CA LEU A 247 -10.01 -9.94 20.50
C LEU A 247 -9.76 -11.37 20.99
N GLU A 248 -9.07 -12.16 20.15
CA GLU A 248 -8.48 -13.42 20.62
C GLU A 248 -7.52 -13.11 21.79
N THR A 249 -7.92 -13.60 22.96
CA THR A 249 -7.11 -14.14 24.06
C THR A 249 -6.10 -13.32 24.87
N ASP A 250 -5.64 -12.12 24.50
CA ASP A 250 -4.36 -11.66 25.09
C ASP A 250 -4.43 -10.49 26.09
N MET A 251 -5.60 -9.98 26.47
CA MET A 251 -5.68 -8.86 27.45
C MET A 251 -5.32 -9.23 28.90
N TYR A 252 -5.16 -10.52 29.22
CA TYR A 252 -4.64 -10.98 30.52
C TYR A 252 -3.41 -11.87 30.35
N GLY A 253 -2.43 -11.43 29.55
CA GLY A 253 -1.05 -11.94 29.56
C GLY A 253 -0.33 -11.70 30.90
N ARG A 254 -0.87 -12.21 32.01
CA ARG A 254 -0.13 -12.48 33.24
C ARG A 254 -0.04 -14.00 33.40
N ASP A 255 0.95 -14.57 32.73
CA ASP A 255 1.67 -15.69 33.32
C ASP A 255 2.44 -15.14 34.52
N ARG A 256 1.82 -15.26 35.71
CA ARG A 256 2.44 -15.46 37.03
C ARG A 256 1.37 -15.56 38.10
#